data_AF-A0A819ZIH6-F1
#
_entry.id   AF-A0A819ZIH6-F1
#
_cell.length_a   1.000
_cell.length_b   1.000
_cell.length_c   1.000
_cell.angle_alpha   90.00
_cell.angle_beta   90.00
_cell.angle_gamma   90.00
#
_symmetry.space_group_name_H-M   'P 1'
#
loop_
_entity.id
_entity.type
_entity.pdbx_description
1 polymer ?
#
loop_
_entity_poly.entity_id
_entity_poly.type
_entity_poly.pdbx_seq_one_letter_code
_entity_poly.pdbx_strand_id
1 'polypeptide(L)'
;YFPSAPAIPPQLCLLIKNVDLRIDFDEFSPANVLICSKYMALGHFKKQCTQIKETCRTCGEQVDDMKNHICSKIEKCIHCGQNHKSSSLKCPAVKSFRTELTRKILQLNNHSIPDTNLMNKNIIFNSTNFPPPPPPKSSTLSINPMMVKLDELINKLSEVKNHLTNLEAKYDKFEQFILEKYCNDEIITKKVNDISNNHMDLKKNGVQQSLYIDRHENLFCKLLILMFEDLFSFIVAQNCDKRGNPLDADLKCKLNRYLVQMKKAIEDIKGEEILRIVGVYASEMKPHPYTDFPPTEYDNVDEPIPEVTLDELVFTVQSKRKKKSLDAHGISNFMFNFLD
;
A
#
# COMPACT_ATOMS: atom_id res chain seq x y z
N TYR A 1 -15.73 14.33 -25.20
CA TYR A 1 -15.12 13.71 -24.01
C TYR A 1 -14.66 14.85 -23.11
N PHE A 2 -15.44 15.16 -22.07
CA PHE A 2 -15.08 16.17 -21.09
C PHE A 2 -14.01 15.60 -20.14
N PRO A 3 -12.95 16.36 -19.81
CA PRO A 3 -12.00 15.93 -18.79
C PRO A 3 -12.71 15.88 -17.43
N SER A 4 -12.56 14.77 -16.72
CA SER A 4 -13.03 14.61 -15.35
C SER A 4 -12.45 15.72 -14.47
N ALA A 5 -13.34 16.55 -13.91
CA ALA A 5 -12.96 17.59 -12.98
C ALA A 5 -12.17 17.00 -11.79
N PRO A 6 -11.21 17.74 -11.22
CA PRO A 6 -10.47 17.28 -10.05
C PRO A 6 -11.43 17.05 -8.88
N ALA A 7 -11.44 15.83 -8.35
CA ALA A 7 -12.22 15.48 -7.17
C ALA A 7 -11.56 16.13 -5.94
N ILE A 8 -12.23 17.12 -5.35
CA ILE A 8 -11.80 17.77 -4.12
C ILE A 8 -11.91 16.76 -2.97
N PRO A 9 -10.83 16.52 -2.19
CA PRO A 9 -10.90 15.72 -0.97
C PRO A 9 -12.02 16.24 -0.04
N PRO A 10 -12.94 15.40 0.46
CA PRO A 10 -14.11 15.85 1.22
C PRO A 10 -13.77 16.64 2.49
N GLN A 11 -12.56 16.48 3.05
CA GLN A 11 -12.10 17.27 4.19
C GLN A 11 -12.04 18.77 3.88
N LEU A 12 -11.82 19.14 2.61
CA LEU A 12 -11.83 20.52 2.15
C LEU A 12 -13.23 21.06 1.87
N CYS A 13 -14.26 20.20 1.72
CA CYS A 13 -15.62 20.68 1.44
C CYS A 13 -16.27 21.41 2.62
N LEU A 14 -15.84 21.11 3.85
CA LEU A 14 -16.31 21.79 5.06
C LEU A 14 -15.75 23.21 5.20
N LEU A 15 -14.71 23.55 4.42
CA LEU A 15 -14.01 24.84 4.46
C LEU A 15 -14.45 25.79 3.35
N ILE A 16 -15.09 25.27 2.28
CA ILE A 16 -15.50 26.08 1.12
C ILE A 16 -17.00 26.36 1.21
N LYS A 17 -17.36 27.58 1.64
CA LYS A 17 -18.75 28.06 1.59
C LYS A 17 -19.18 28.19 0.12
N ASN A 18 -20.35 27.64 -0.22
CA ASN A 18 -21.04 27.73 -1.53
C ASN A 18 -20.66 26.73 -2.64
N VAL A 19 -20.14 25.55 -2.32
CA VAL A 19 -20.07 24.46 -3.32
C VAL A 19 -21.32 23.60 -3.19
N ASP A 20 -22.17 23.59 -4.22
CA ASP A 20 -23.34 22.72 -4.31
C ASP A 20 -22.87 21.29 -4.64
N LEU A 21 -22.55 20.54 -3.59
CA LEU A 21 -22.03 19.19 -3.69
C LEU A 21 -23.18 18.20 -3.65
N ARG A 22 -23.59 17.72 -4.83
CA ARG A 22 -24.31 16.44 -4.98
C ARG A 22 -23.38 15.26 -4.69
N ILE A 23 -22.68 15.28 -3.57
CA ILE A 23 -21.86 14.16 -3.11
C ILE A 23 -22.75 13.27 -2.25
N ASP A 24 -22.87 12.01 -2.64
CA ASP A 24 -23.57 10.99 -1.87
C ASP A 24 -22.69 10.60 -0.67
N PHE A 25 -22.94 11.23 0.49
CA PHE A 25 -22.20 11.01 1.73
C PHE A 25 -22.27 9.56 2.24
N ASP A 26 -23.19 8.74 1.71
CA ASP A 26 -23.29 7.32 2.08
C ASP A 26 -22.09 6.49 1.56
N GLU A 27 -21.30 6.99 0.60
CA GLU A 27 -20.15 6.28 0.02
C GLU A 27 -18.81 6.52 0.75
N PHE A 28 -18.67 7.63 1.50
CA PHE A 28 -17.38 8.08 2.07
C PHE A 28 -17.31 8.03 3.61
N SER A 29 -17.62 6.87 4.20
CA SER A 29 -17.50 6.61 5.64
C SER A 29 -16.19 5.85 5.97
N PRO A 30 -15.23 6.42 6.74
CA PRO A 30 -13.88 5.87 6.93
C PRO A 30 -13.78 4.74 7.98
N ALA A 31 -14.89 4.27 8.54
CA ALA A 31 -14.88 3.19 9.51
C ALA A 31 -15.27 1.86 8.84
N ASN A 32 -14.27 1.10 8.42
CA ASN A 32 -14.48 -0.30 8.06
C ASN A 32 -14.95 -1.07 9.30
N VAL A 33 -16.22 -1.45 9.31
CA VAL A 33 -16.77 -2.29 10.38
C VAL A 33 -16.10 -3.65 10.29
N LEU A 34 -15.47 -4.07 11.38
CA LEU A 34 -14.96 -5.43 11.49
C LEU A 34 -16.14 -6.40 11.47
N ILE A 35 -16.22 -7.22 10.44
CA ILE A 35 -17.23 -8.29 10.32
C ILE A 35 -16.50 -9.62 10.40
N CYS A 36 -16.91 -10.45 11.34
CA CYS A 36 -16.31 -11.76 11.53
C CYS A 36 -16.64 -12.69 10.36
N SER A 37 -15.62 -13.20 9.67
CA SER A 37 -15.84 -14.07 8.51
C SER A 37 -16.42 -15.46 8.84
N LYS A 38 -16.51 -15.82 10.13
CA LYS A 38 -17.06 -17.11 10.60
C LYS A 38 -18.57 -17.06 10.80
N TYR A 39 -19.08 -16.05 11.50
CA TYR A 39 -20.51 -15.93 11.82
C TYR A 39 -21.13 -14.58 11.45
N MET A 40 -20.38 -13.75 10.72
CA MET A 40 -20.79 -12.48 10.15
C MET A 40 -21.33 -11.46 11.16
N ALA A 41 -21.00 -11.57 12.44
CA ALA A 41 -21.30 -10.52 13.40
C ALA A 41 -20.29 -9.36 13.37
N LEU A 42 -20.73 -8.22 13.88
CA LEU A 42 -19.94 -7.00 13.98
C LEU A 42 -18.99 -7.06 15.19
N GLY A 43 -17.81 -6.43 15.06
CA GLY A 43 -16.99 -5.99 16.19
C GLY A 43 -15.78 -6.84 16.58
N HIS A 44 -15.44 -7.91 15.87
CA HIS A 44 -14.26 -8.74 16.20
C HIS A 44 -13.80 -9.59 15.00
N PHE A 45 -12.58 -10.13 15.09
CA PHE A 45 -11.97 -10.96 14.06
C PHE A 45 -12.31 -12.46 14.21
N LYS A 46 -12.18 -13.24 13.14
CA LYS A 46 -12.36 -14.70 13.16
C LYS A 46 -11.55 -15.40 14.27
N LYS A 47 -10.35 -14.93 14.59
CA LYS A 47 -9.50 -15.51 15.65
C LYS A 47 -10.05 -15.31 17.07
N GLN A 48 -10.89 -14.30 17.28
CA GLN A 48 -11.49 -13.95 18.58
C GLN A 48 -12.94 -14.44 18.69
N CYS A 49 -13.41 -15.19 17.69
CA CYS A 49 -14.75 -15.73 17.65
C CYS A 49 -14.87 -16.96 18.56
N THR A 50 -15.76 -16.89 19.55
CA THR A 50 -16.09 -18.02 20.44
C THR A 50 -17.20 -18.92 19.89
N GLN A 51 -17.83 -18.53 18.77
CA GLN A 51 -18.91 -19.30 18.17
C GLN A 51 -18.34 -20.55 17.49
N ILE A 52 -18.96 -21.70 17.77
CA ILE A 52 -18.56 -22.99 17.19
C ILE A 52 -19.08 -23.08 15.75
N LYS A 53 -20.34 -22.71 15.54
CA LYS A 53 -21.04 -22.77 14.25
C LYS A 53 -20.59 -21.68 13.29
N GLU A 54 -20.56 -22.00 11.99
CA GLU A 54 -20.34 -21.02 10.93
C GLU A 54 -21.68 -20.51 10.40
N THR A 55 -21.71 -19.34 9.76
CA THR A 55 -22.94 -18.80 9.17
C THR A 55 -22.78 -18.63 7.67
N CYS A 56 -23.74 -19.14 6.90
CA CYS A 56 -23.72 -19.05 5.45
C CYS A 56 -23.77 -17.58 5.01
N ARG A 57 -22.84 -17.19 4.12
CA ARG A 57 -22.71 -15.80 3.66
C ARG A 57 -23.90 -15.33 2.82
N THR A 58 -24.61 -16.27 2.21
CA THR A 58 -25.70 -16.01 1.29
C THR A 58 -27.03 -16.03 2.03
N CYS A 59 -27.42 -17.16 2.62
CA CYS A 59 -28.73 -17.29 3.27
C CYS A 59 -28.77 -16.89 4.75
N GLY A 60 -27.62 -16.65 5.38
CA GLY A 60 -27.55 -16.26 6.79
C GLY A 60 -27.88 -17.38 7.80
N GLU A 61 -28.01 -18.63 7.35
CA GLU A 61 -28.28 -19.77 8.23
C GLU A 61 -27.01 -20.23 8.96
N GLN A 62 -27.15 -20.59 10.24
CA GLN A 62 -26.08 -21.18 11.03
C GLN A 62 -25.94 -22.66 10.72
N VAL A 63 -24.71 -23.07 10.42
CA VAL A 63 -24.38 -24.43 9.98
C VAL A 63 -23.21 -24.96 10.79
N ASP A 64 -23.28 -26.24 11.15
CA ASP A 64 -22.18 -26.92 11.83
C ASP A 64 -21.05 -27.24 10.84
N ASP A 65 -21.39 -27.65 9.61
CA ASP A 65 -20.45 -27.90 8.51
C ASP A 65 -20.87 -27.18 7.21
N MET A 66 -20.06 -26.21 6.78
CA MET A 66 -20.31 -25.46 5.53
C MET A 66 -20.28 -26.36 4.28
N LYS A 67 -19.58 -27.50 4.34
CA LYS A 67 -19.47 -28.45 3.20
C LYS A 67 -20.76 -29.20 2.92
N ASN A 68 -21.60 -29.42 3.94
CA ASN A 68 -22.84 -30.20 3.84
C ASN A 68 -24.08 -29.31 3.80
N HIS A 69 -23.90 -27.99 3.72
CA HIS A 69 -25.00 -27.04 3.78
C HIS A 69 -25.72 -26.91 2.42
N ILE A 70 -27.03 -27.17 2.42
CA ILE A 70 -27.92 -26.87 1.29
C ILE A 70 -28.34 -25.40 1.40
N CYS A 71 -27.66 -24.53 0.66
CA CYS A 71 -27.96 -23.11 0.67
C CYS A 71 -29.26 -22.81 -0.08
N SER A 72 -30.19 -22.11 0.59
CA SER A 72 -31.45 -21.63 0.01
C SER A 72 -31.26 -20.51 -1.02
N LYS A 73 -30.03 -20.02 -1.26
CA LYS A 73 -29.60 -19.01 -2.27
C LYS A 73 -30.30 -17.64 -2.20
N ILE A 74 -31.24 -17.45 -1.29
CA ILE A 74 -31.87 -16.16 -1.03
C ILE A 74 -30.92 -15.36 -0.16
N GLU A 75 -30.45 -14.21 -0.66
CA GLU A 75 -29.61 -13.30 0.13
C GLU A 75 -30.38 -12.78 1.33
N LYS A 76 -29.91 -13.06 2.55
CA LYS A 76 -30.51 -12.55 3.79
C LYS A 76 -29.46 -11.97 4.72
N CYS A 77 -29.73 -10.78 5.24
CA CYS A 77 -28.88 -10.14 6.21
C CYS A 77 -29.12 -10.73 7.61
N ILE A 78 -28.06 -11.16 8.27
CA ILE A 78 -28.10 -11.74 9.63
C ILE A 78 -28.48 -10.68 10.68
N HIS A 79 -28.25 -9.40 10.39
CA HIS A 79 -28.51 -8.31 11.34
C HIS A 79 -29.92 -7.73 11.27
N CYS A 80 -30.52 -7.66 10.08
CA CYS A 80 -31.81 -7.01 9.87
C CYS A 80 -32.84 -7.87 9.15
N GLY A 81 -32.48 -9.09 8.73
CA GLY A 81 -33.37 -10.02 8.03
C GLY A 81 -33.75 -9.63 6.60
N GLN A 82 -33.26 -8.49 6.09
CA GLN A 82 -33.59 -7.97 4.77
C GLN A 82 -32.78 -8.64 3.64
N ASN A 83 -33.25 -8.46 2.40
CA ASN A 83 -32.69 -9.06 1.20
C ASN A 83 -31.41 -8.33 0.72
N HIS A 84 -30.34 -8.42 1.51
CA HIS A 84 -29.01 -7.96 1.12
C HIS A 84 -27.94 -8.68 1.92
N LYS A 85 -26.68 -8.60 1.46
CA LYS A 85 -25.52 -9.13 2.18
C LYS A 85 -25.37 -8.48 3.56
N SER A 86 -24.97 -9.25 4.57
CA SER A 86 -24.73 -8.74 5.94
C SER A 86 -23.63 -7.68 6.02
N SER A 87 -22.72 -7.65 5.05
CA SER A 87 -21.68 -6.62 4.91
C SER A 87 -22.12 -5.38 4.12
N SER A 88 -23.34 -5.34 3.60
CA SER A 88 -23.82 -4.22 2.78
C SER A 88 -23.97 -2.95 3.60
N LEU A 89 -23.53 -1.83 3.01
CA LEU A 89 -23.74 -0.48 3.56
C LEU A 89 -25.22 -0.10 3.69
N LYS A 90 -26.08 -0.79 2.94
CA LYS A 90 -27.54 -0.61 2.99
C LYS A 90 -28.18 -1.22 4.25
N CYS A 91 -27.42 -1.98 5.05
CA CYS A 91 -27.93 -2.58 6.28
C CYS A 91 -28.11 -1.53 7.39
N PRO A 92 -29.32 -1.33 7.92
CA PRO A 92 -29.57 -0.36 9.00
C PRO A 92 -28.72 -0.62 10.26
N ALA A 93 -28.49 -1.89 10.59
CA ALA A 93 -27.68 -2.29 11.75
C ALA A 93 -26.18 -2.02 11.55
N VAL A 94 -25.66 -2.15 10.32
CA VAL A 94 -24.27 -1.77 10.01
C VAL A 94 -24.15 -0.25 10.06
N LYS A 95 -25.14 0.49 9.55
CA LYS A 95 -25.18 1.95 9.59
C LYS A 95 -25.18 2.47 11.03
N SER A 96 -26.04 1.94 11.92
CA SER A 96 -26.06 2.34 13.33
C SER A 96 -24.74 2.03 14.04
N PHE A 97 -24.19 0.83 13.85
CA PHE A 97 -22.91 0.45 14.46
C PHE A 97 -21.74 1.35 14.01
N ARG A 98 -21.70 1.72 12.72
CA ARG A 98 -20.73 2.70 12.21
C ARG A 98 -20.87 4.05 12.88
N THR A 99 -22.10 4.57 12.96
CA THR A 99 -22.33 5.88 13.60
C THR A 99 -21.90 5.87 15.07
N GLU A 100 -22.05 4.75 15.77
CA GLU A 100 -21.60 4.62 17.15
C GLU A 100 -20.07 4.53 17.28
N LEU A 101 -19.40 3.79 16.40
CA LEU A 101 -17.93 3.76 16.35
C LEU A 101 -17.36 5.15 16.05
N THR A 102 -17.90 5.84 15.05
CA THR A 102 -17.50 7.21 14.73
C THR A 102 -17.73 8.15 15.91
N ARG A 103 -18.88 8.02 16.62
CA ARG A 103 -19.14 8.80 17.83
C ARG A 103 -18.11 8.53 18.93
N LYS A 104 -17.74 7.27 19.17
CA LYS A 104 -16.72 6.89 20.17
C LYS A 104 -15.34 7.44 19.83
N ILE A 105 -14.93 7.37 18.56
CA ILE A 105 -13.65 7.94 18.10
C ILE A 105 -13.64 9.47 18.27
N LEU A 106 -14.72 10.15 17.89
CA LEU A 106 -14.84 11.60 18.07
C LEU A 106 -14.84 12.01 19.55
N GLN A 107 -15.44 11.20 20.44
CA GLN A 107 -15.41 11.43 21.88
C GLN A 107 -14.02 11.20 22.49
N LEU A 108 -13.28 10.17 22.04
CA LEU A 108 -11.92 9.87 22.48
C LEU A 108 -10.93 10.98 22.09
N ASN A 109 -11.07 11.56 20.88
CA ASN A 109 -10.21 12.65 20.43
C ASN A 109 -10.49 13.99 21.14
N ASN A 110 -11.68 14.15 21.74
CA ASN A 110 -12.04 15.33 22.51
C ASN A 110 -11.68 15.22 24.01
N HIS A 111 -11.26 14.05 24.49
CA HIS A 111 -10.73 13.87 25.83
C HIS A 111 -9.20 13.84 25.81
N SER A 112 -8.61 15.03 25.84
CA SER A 112 -7.21 15.19 26.22
C SER A 112 -7.05 14.83 27.72
N ILE A 113 -6.21 13.83 28.00
CA ILE A 113 -5.50 13.58 29.27
C ILE A 113 -6.38 13.34 30.52
N PRO A 114 -6.52 12.10 31.01
CA PRO A 114 -6.82 11.88 32.42
C PRO A 114 -5.54 12.05 33.24
N ASP A 115 -5.56 13.02 34.15
CA ASP A 115 -4.57 13.17 35.21
C ASP A 115 -4.30 11.83 35.91
N THR A 116 -3.08 11.33 35.77
CA THR A 116 -2.51 10.33 36.67
C THR A 116 -2.32 10.96 38.05
N ASN A 117 -3.39 10.99 38.87
CA ASN A 117 -3.32 11.22 40.31
C ASN A 117 -4.50 10.54 41.03
N LEU A 118 -4.70 9.24 40.77
CA LEU A 118 -5.61 8.40 41.55
C LEU A 118 -4.92 7.13 42.06
N MET A 119 -3.80 7.31 42.76
CA MET A 119 -3.16 6.29 43.58
C MET A 119 -2.84 6.90 44.94
N ASN A 120 -3.89 7.10 45.76
CA ASN A 120 -3.79 7.07 47.22
C ASN A 120 -5.20 7.09 47.86
N LYS A 121 -5.86 5.94 47.85
CA LYS A 121 -6.90 5.63 48.84
C LYS A 121 -6.34 4.57 49.77
N ASN A 122 -5.53 5.01 50.74
CA ASN A 122 -5.36 4.24 51.97
C ASN A 122 -6.65 4.34 52.77
N ILE A 123 -7.38 3.24 52.79
CA ILE A 123 -8.52 2.99 53.67
C ILE A 123 -7.93 2.88 55.09
N ILE A 124 -8.16 3.91 55.92
CA ILE A 124 -7.82 3.88 57.33
C ILE A 124 -8.96 3.16 58.06
N PHE A 125 -8.63 1.99 58.63
CA PHE A 125 -9.49 1.27 59.55
C PHE A 125 -9.50 1.96 60.92
N ASN A 126 -10.70 2.12 61.46
CA ASN A 126 -11.01 2.84 62.69
C ASN A 126 -10.55 2.04 63.92
N SER A 127 -9.79 2.65 64.83
CA SER A 127 -9.49 2.11 66.16
C SER A 127 -9.14 3.26 67.10
N THR A 128 -10.13 3.80 67.82
CA THR A 128 -10.10 4.00 69.29
C THR A 128 -11.25 4.89 69.74
N ASN A 129 -12.13 4.29 70.53
CA ASN A 129 -13.07 4.92 71.45
C ASN A 129 -12.32 5.87 72.40
N PHE A 130 -12.76 7.13 72.50
CA PHE A 130 -12.95 7.90 73.75
C PHE A 130 -13.49 9.31 73.38
N PRO A 131 -14.49 9.88 74.09
CA PRO A 131 -15.00 11.21 73.80
C PRO A 131 -14.09 12.28 74.43
N PRO A 132 -13.61 13.29 73.66
CA PRO A 132 -12.99 14.47 74.24
C PRO A 132 -14.06 15.45 74.80
N PRO A 133 -13.73 16.20 75.86
CA PRO A 133 -14.65 17.14 76.51
C PRO A 133 -14.94 18.37 75.62
N PRO A 134 -16.09 19.05 75.81
CA PRO A 134 -16.55 20.09 74.90
C PRO A 134 -15.66 21.34 74.97
N PRO A 135 -15.20 21.89 73.84
CA PRO A 135 -14.53 23.20 73.82
C PRO A 135 -15.55 24.35 73.98
N PRO A 136 -15.09 25.53 74.45
CA PRO A 136 -15.95 26.64 74.81
C PRO A 136 -16.68 27.20 73.59
N LYS A 137 -17.96 27.50 73.78
CA LYS A 137 -18.85 28.13 72.80
C LYS A 137 -18.22 29.43 72.31
N SER A 138 -17.58 29.40 71.15
CA SER A 138 -17.30 30.61 70.39
C SER A 138 -18.64 31.13 69.85
N SER A 139 -18.89 32.37 70.19
CA SER A 139 -19.95 33.22 69.72
C SER A 139 -20.19 33.03 68.22
N THR A 140 -21.41 32.65 67.87
CA THR A 140 -21.98 32.80 66.54
C THR A 140 -21.94 34.27 66.17
N LEU A 141 -20.86 34.69 65.51
CA LEU A 141 -20.91 35.83 64.60
C LEU A 141 -21.93 35.44 63.52
N SER A 142 -23.10 36.08 63.60
CA SER A 142 -24.12 36.06 62.57
C SER A 142 -23.47 36.48 61.25
N ILE A 143 -23.03 35.49 60.47
CA ILE A 143 -22.52 35.70 59.13
C ILE A 143 -23.73 36.19 58.34
N ASN A 144 -23.74 37.49 58.04
CA ASN A 144 -24.80 38.09 57.27
C ASN A 144 -24.87 37.37 55.92
N PRO A 145 -25.98 36.68 55.57
CA PRO A 145 -26.07 35.83 54.37
C PRO A 145 -25.85 36.61 53.07
N MET A 146 -25.94 37.94 53.13
CA MET A 146 -25.63 38.86 52.03
C MET A 146 -24.12 38.93 51.74
N MET A 147 -23.24 38.84 52.75
CA MET A 147 -21.78 38.86 52.56
C MET A 147 -21.29 37.56 51.91
N VAL A 148 -21.85 36.41 52.30
CA VAL A 148 -21.54 35.11 51.67
C VAL A 148 -21.93 35.10 50.19
N LYS A 149 -23.10 35.66 49.85
CA LYS A 149 -23.54 35.78 48.45
C LYS A 149 -22.66 36.74 47.65
N LEU A 150 -22.11 37.78 48.27
CA LEU A 150 -21.20 38.71 47.61
C LEU A 150 -19.85 38.05 47.33
N ASP A 151 -19.29 37.32 48.31
CA ASP A 151 -18.05 36.56 48.12
C ASP A 151 -18.22 35.46 47.06
N GLU A 152 -19.38 34.78 47.04
CA GLU A 152 -19.71 33.80 46.00
C GLU A 152 -19.79 34.44 44.61
N LEU A 153 -20.36 35.65 44.51
CA LEU A 153 -20.41 36.40 43.26
C LEU A 153 -19.01 36.82 42.78
N ILE A 154 -18.16 37.31 43.69
CA ILE A 154 -16.78 37.70 43.38
C ILE A 154 -15.98 36.49 42.89
N ASN A 155 -16.14 35.32 43.52
CA ASN A 155 -15.49 34.09 43.09
C ASN A 155 -15.97 33.64 41.70
N LYS A 156 -17.29 33.71 41.42
CA LYS A 156 -17.83 33.40 40.08
C LYS A 156 -17.34 34.38 39.01
N LEU A 157 -17.23 35.66 39.33
CA LEU A 157 -16.67 36.66 38.41
C LEU A 157 -15.19 36.41 38.12
N SER A 158 -14.42 35.98 39.13
CA SER A 158 -13.03 35.57 38.97
C SER A 158 -12.89 34.34 38.07
N GLU A 159 -13.76 33.34 38.24
CA GLU A 159 -13.81 32.14 37.41
C GLU A 159 -14.14 32.47 35.94
N VAL A 160 -15.12 33.35 35.70
CA VAL A 160 -15.44 33.84 34.35
C VAL A 160 -14.27 34.58 33.72
N LYS A 161 -13.56 35.42 34.48
CA LYS A 161 -12.36 36.12 34.00
C LYS A 161 -11.25 35.13 33.61
N ASN A 162 -11.01 34.11 34.42
CA ASN A 162 -10.02 33.07 34.13
C ASN A 162 -10.41 32.21 32.92
N HIS A 163 -11.71 31.95 32.73
CA HIS A 163 -12.19 31.29 31.52
C HIS A 163 -11.96 32.12 30.27
N LEU A 164 -12.23 33.43 30.33
CA LEU A 164 -11.99 34.36 29.22
C LEU A 164 -10.52 34.41 28.82
N THR A 165 -9.60 34.54 29.79
CA THR A 165 -8.15 34.56 29.50
C THR A 165 -7.64 33.23 28.96
N ASN A 166 -8.18 32.10 29.44
CA ASN A 166 -7.85 30.79 28.88
C ASN A 166 -8.40 30.62 27.45
N LEU A 167 -9.57 31.19 27.16
CA LEU A 167 -10.15 31.17 25.81
C LEU A 167 -9.30 31.99 24.83
N GLU A 168 -8.84 33.17 25.26
CA GLU A 168 -7.93 34.04 24.52
C GLU A 168 -6.62 33.31 24.18
N ALA A 169 -5.97 32.69 25.18
CA ALA A 169 -4.75 31.92 24.96
C ALA A 169 -4.95 30.70 24.04
N LYS A 170 -6.14 30.09 24.05
CA LYS A 170 -6.48 29.00 23.11
C LYS A 170 -6.67 29.52 21.69
N TYR A 171 -7.21 30.73 21.53
CA TYR A 171 -7.39 31.36 20.24
C TYR A 171 -6.04 31.67 19.59
N ASP A 172 -5.09 32.23 20.34
CA ASP A 172 -3.73 32.50 19.84
C ASP A 172 -3.01 31.23 19.36
N LYS A 173 -3.13 30.14 20.13
CA LYS A 173 -2.57 28.83 19.74
C LYS A 173 -3.23 28.28 18.49
N PHE A 174 -4.53 28.49 18.34
CA PHE A 174 -5.25 28.07 17.15
C PHE A 174 -4.81 28.88 15.93
N GLU A 175 -4.63 30.19 16.06
CA GLU A 175 -4.14 31.05 14.98
C GLU A 175 -2.72 30.65 14.54
N GLN A 176 -1.82 30.38 15.51
CA GLN A 176 -0.49 29.85 15.21
C GLN A 176 -0.54 28.52 14.47
N PHE A 177 -1.39 27.60 14.90
CA PHE A 177 -1.57 26.31 14.23
C PHE A 177 -2.07 26.47 12.80
N ILE A 178 -3.01 27.39 12.55
CA ILE A 178 -3.53 27.66 11.20
C ILE A 178 -2.43 28.22 10.30
N LEU A 179 -1.63 29.17 10.79
CA LEU A 179 -0.49 29.73 10.05
C LEU A 179 0.56 28.66 9.75
N GLU A 180 0.91 27.83 10.73
CA GLU A 180 1.84 26.72 10.54
C GLU A 180 1.33 25.73 9.48
N LYS A 181 0.02 25.42 9.50
CA LYS A 181 -0.59 24.53 8.53
C LYS A 181 -0.54 25.11 7.11
N TYR A 182 -0.82 26.40 6.93
CA TYR A 182 -0.68 27.07 5.64
C TYR A 182 0.75 27.04 5.11
N CYS A 183 1.75 27.34 5.95
CA CYS A 183 3.16 27.25 5.58
C CYS A 183 3.55 25.82 5.15
N ASN A 184 3.09 24.81 5.90
CA ASN A 184 3.35 23.42 5.58
C ASN A 184 2.70 23.00 4.24
N ASP A 185 1.48 23.45 3.97
CA ASP A 185 0.78 23.16 2.73
C ASP A 185 1.45 23.83 1.51
N GLU A 186 2.03 25.01 1.68
CA GLU A 186 2.84 25.68 0.64
C GLU A 186 4.13 24.90 0.35
N ILE A 187 4.83 24.41 1.38
CA ILE A 187 6.02 23.56 1.23
C ILE A 187 5.67 22.25 0.50
N ILE A 188 4.56 21.61 0.86
CA ILE A 188 4.09 20.39 0.20
C ILE A 188 3.80 20.67 -1.27
N THR A 189 3.08 21.75 -1.57
CA THR A 189 2.75 22.15 -2.94
C THR A 189 4.01 22.37 -3.78
N LYS A 190 5.02 23.04 -3.22
CA LYS A 190 6.30 23.23 -3.90
C LYS A 190 7.00 21.90 -4.20
N LYS A 191 7.08 21.00 -3.22
CA LYS A 191 7.67 19.65 -3.41
C LYS A 191 6.94 18.83 -4.47
N VAL A 192 5.61 18.89 -4.50
CA VAL A 192 4.80 18.20 -5.51
C VAL A 192 5.09 18.73 -6.90
N ASN A 193 5.22 20.04 -7.06
CA ASN A 193 5.58 20.66 -8.34
C ASN A 193 7.00 20.27 -8.79
N ASP A 194 7.97 20.24 -7.87
CA ASP A 194 9.33 19.80 -8.17
C ASP A 194 9.36 18.33 -8.64
N ILE A 195 8.60 17.44 -7.98
CA ILE A 195 8.44 16.05 -8.41
C ILE A 195 7.79 15.96 -9.80
N SER A 196 6.76 16.77 -10.05
CA SER A 196 6.06 16.79 -11.34
C SER A 196 7.00 17.20 -12.49
N ASN A 197 7.82 18.24 -12.28
CA ASN A 197 8.80 18.69 -13.25
C ASN A 197 9.87 17.62 -13.52
N ASN A 198 10.43 17.02 -12.46
CA ASN A 198 11.40 15.94 -12.60
C ASN A 198 10.84 14.73 -13.36
N HIS A 199 9.57 14.38 -13.13
CA HIS A 199 8.91 13.31 -13.86
C HIS A 199 8.78 13.61 -15.37
N MET A 200 8.50 14.86 -15.73
CA MET A 200 8.43 15.27 -17.14
C MET A 200 9.81 15.19 -17.83
N ASP A 201 10.88 15.56 -17.13
CA ASP A 201 12.24 15.46 -17.65
C ASP A 201 12.68 14.00 -17.80
N LEU A 202 12.39 13.14 -16.82
CA LEU A 202 12.64 11.70 -16.91
C LEU A 202 11.89 11.07 -18.07
N LYS A 203 10.61 11.43 -18.27
CA LYS A 203 9.82 10.96 -19.40
C LYS A 203 10.44 11.37 -20.74
N LYS A 204 10.90 12.61 -20.85
CA LYS A 204 11.58 13.10 -22.06
C LYS A 204 12.89 12.35 -22.33
N ASN A 205 13.69 12.11 -21.29
CA ASN A 205 14.93 11.35 -21.39
C ASN A 205 14.67 9.89 -21.80
N GLY A 206 13.63 9.26 -21.25
CA GLY A 206 13.23 7.90 -21.62
C GLY A 206 12.86 7.77 -23.10
N VAL A 207 12.07 8.71 -23.64
CA VAL A 207 11.74 8.76 -25.07
C VAL A 207 12.98 8.99 -25.93
N GLN A 208 13.92 9.83 -25.49
CA GLN A 208 15.15 10.06 -26.23
C GLN A 208 16.04 8.80 -26.26
N GLN A 209 16.15 8.08 -25.15
CA GLN A 209 16.90 6.84 -25.07
C GLN A 209 16.29 5.73 -25.94
N SER A 210 14.95 5.61 -25.98
CA SER A 210 14.30 4.63 -26.86
C SER A 210 14.62 4.89 -28.33
N LEU A 211 14.59 6.16 -28.76
CA LEU A 211 14.96 6.54 -30.13
C LEU A 211 16.43 6.21 -30.46
N TYR A 212 17.34 6.33 -29.50
CA TYR A 212 18.73 5.94 -29.71
C TYR A 212 18.88 4.42 -29.86
N ILE A 213 18.20 3.63 -29.01
CA ILE A 213 18.20 2.17 -29.09
C ILE A 213 17.67 1.72 -30.45
N ASP A 214 16.49 2.22 -30.86
CA ASP A 214 15.90 1.92 -32.18
C ASP A 214 16.86 2.23 -33.33
N ARG A 215 17.57 3.36 -33.24
CA ARG A 215 18.55 3.76 -34.26
C ARG A 215 19.75 2.81 -34.27
N HIS A 216 20.27 2.43 -33.11
CA HIS A 216 21.40 1.52 -32.98
C HIS A 216 21.05 0.12 -33.49
N GLU A 217 19.88 -0.40 -33.15
CA GLU A 217 19.41 -1.70 -33.65
C GLU A 217 19.21 -1.70 -35.17
N ASN A 218 18.63 -0.63 -35.71
CA ASN A 218 18.48 -0.50 -37.16
C ASN A 218 19.83 -0.40 -37.88
N LEU A 219 20.80 0.32 -37.31
CA LEU A 219 22.16 0.38 -37.86
C LEU A 219 22.83 -0.99 -37.80
N PHE A 220 22.76 -1.67 -36.65
CA PHE A 220 23.35 -2.98 -36.44
C PHE A 220 22.79 -4.01 -37.42
N CYS A 221 21.46 -4.08 -37.58
CA CYS A 221 20.82 -4.98 -38.53
C CYS A 221 21.23 -4.69 -39.98
N LYS A 222 21.25 -3.42 -40.39
CA LYS A 222 21.64 -3.03 -41.75
C LYS A 222 23.10 -3.39 -42.06
N LEU A 223 24.01 -3.18 -41.11
CA LEU A 223 25.42 -3.48 -41.30
C LEU A 223 25.70 -4.99 -41.29
N LEU A 224 25.16 -5.73 -40.33
CA LEU A 224 25.42 -7.17 -40.23
C LEU A 224 24.87 -7.94 -41.43
N ILE A 225 23.66 -7.63 -41.90
CA ILE A 225 23.07 -8.32 -43.05
C ILE A 225 23.95 -8.15 -44.29
N LEU A 226 24.43 -6.92 -44.55
CA LEU A 226 25.32 -6.64 -45.67
C LEU A 226 26.65 -7.38 -45.53
N MET A 227 27.23 -7.39 -44.32
CA MET A 227 28.46 -8.15 -44.06
C MET A 227 28.29 -9.66 -44.31
N PHE A 228 27.15 -10.25 -43.93
CA PHE A 228 26.87 -11.65 -44.20
C PHE A 228 26.67 -11.92 -45.69
N GLU A 229 26.03 -11.01 -46.42
CA GLU A 229 25.88 -11.12 -47.88
C GLU A 229 27.24 -11.14 -48.59
N ASP A 230 28.15 -10.24 -48.19
CA ASP A 230 29.51 -10.18 -48.73
C ASP A 230 30.31 -11.44 -48.37
N LEU A 231 30.25 -11.88 -47.10
CA LEU A 231 30.95 -13.06 -46.64
C LEU A 231 30.44 -14.33 -47.34
N PHE A 232 29.13 -14.49 -47.50
CA PHE A 232 28.57 -15.64 -48.20
C PHE A 232 28.92 -15.62 -49.69
N SER A 233 28.91 -14.44 -50.32
CA SER A 233 29.37 -14.29 -51.70
C SER A 233 30.83 -14.69 -51.87
N PHE A 234 31.69 -14.29 -50.92
CA PHE A 234 33.10 -14.68 -50.88
C PHE A 234 33.27 -16.19 -50.71
N ILE A 235 32.56 -16.81 -49.76
CA ILE A 235 32.62 -18.26 -49.53
C ILE A 235 32.18 -19.03 -50.78
N VAL A 236 31.11 -18.59 -51.45
CA VAL A 236 30.64 -19.22 -52.69
C VAL A 236 31.68 -19.09 -53.79
N ALA A 237 32.38 -17.96 -53.90
CA ALA A 237 33.45 -17.76 -54.88
C ALA A 237 34.67 -18.67 -54.63
N GLN A 238 34.95 -19.01 -53.37
CA GLN A 238 36.04 -19.92 -52.99
C GLN A 238 35.65 -21.41 -53.08
N ASN A 239 34.37 -21.73 -53.30
CA ASN A 239 33.85 -23.10 -53.32
C ASN A 239 34.08 -23.80 -54.68
N CYS A 240 35.27 -23.70 -55.23
CA CYS A 240 35.64 -24.32 -56.50
C CYS A 240 36.93 -25.13 -56.37
N ASP A 241 37.03 -26.24 -57.11
CA ASP A 241 38.26 -27.00 -57.25
C ASP A 241 39.29 -26.24 -58.13
N LYS A 242 40.51 -26.78 -58.26
CA LYS A 242 41.57 -26.20 -59.12
C LYS A 242 41.17 -26.12 -60.60
N ARG A 243 40.09 -26.77 -61.03
CA ARG A 243 39.57 -26.81 -62.39
C ARG A 243 38.33 -25.91 -62.57
N GLY A 244 37.90 -25.22 -61.52
CA GLY A 244 36.72 -24.34 -61.52
C GLY A 244 35.38 -25.04 -61.28
N ASN A 245 35.36 -26.34 -60.96
CA ASN A 245 34.12 -27.05 -60.64
C ASN A 245 33.71 -26.78 -59.20
N PRO A 246 32.40 -26.61 -58.89
CA PRO A 246 31.95 -26.40 -57.52
C PRO A 246 32.25 -27.63 -56.64
N LEU A 247 32.81 -27.42 -55.44
CA LEU A 247 33.08 -28.50 -54.48
C LEU A 247 31.78 -29.00 -53.82
N ASP A 248 30.90 -28.08 -53.43
CA ASP A 248 29.52 -28.36 -53.02
C ASP A 248 28.55 -27.56 -53.90
N ALA A 249 27.84 -28.24 -54.80
CA ALA A 249 26.89 -27.62 -55.72
C ALA A 249 25.71 -26.93 -55.01
N ASP A 250 25.37 -27.36 -53.79
CA ASP A 250 24.24 -26.85 -53.00
C ASP A 250 24.63 -25.74 -52.01
N LEU A 251 25.93 -25.47 -51.82
CA LEU A 251 26.41 -24.54 -50.80
C LEU A 251 25.77 -23.15 -50.94
N LYS A 252 25.69 -22.63 -52.18
CA LYS A 252 25.04 -21.34 -52.47
C LYS A 252 23.58 -21.34 -52.03
N CYS A 253 22.84 -22.41 -52.32
CA CYS A 253 21.44 -22.56 -51.92
C CYS A 253 21.27 -22.72 -50.40
N LYS A 254 22.22 -23.34 -49.69
CA LYS A 254 22.23 -23.44 -48.22
C LYS A 254 22.50 -22.08 -47.57
N LEU A 255 23.53 -21.36 -48.03
CA LEU A 255 23.89 -20.03 -47.50
C LEU A 255 22.77 -19.00 -47.73
N ASN A 256 22.14 -19.01 -48.90
CA ASN A 256 20.98 -18.15 -49.16
C ASN A 256 19.79 -18.48 -48.24
N ARG A 257 19.55 -19.75 -47.93
CA ARG A 257 18.52 -20.15 -46.96
C ARG A 257 18.82 -19.63 -45.56
N TYR A 258 20.08 -19.71 -45.11
CA TYR A 258 20.48 -19.14 -43.82
C TYR A 258 20.30 -17.63 -43.79
N LEU A 259 20.68 -16.91 -44.86
CA LEU A 259 20.48 -15.47 -44.95
C LEU A 259 19.00 -15.08 -44.82
N VAL A 260 18.10 -15.80 -45.51
CA VAL A 260 16.65 -15.57 -45.43
C VAL A 260 16.12 -15.86 -44.03
N GLN A 261 16.58 -16.95 -43.39
CA GLN A 261 16.20 -17.27 -42.02
C GLN A 261 16.66 -16.20 -41.03
N MET A 262 17.87 -15.66 -41.19
CA MET A 262 18.39 -14.57 -40.35
C MET A 262 17.58 -13.28 -40.54
N LYS A 263 17.26 -12.91 -41.78
CA LYS A 263 16.40 -11.75 -42.08
C LYS A 263 15.02 -11.90 -41.43
N LYS A 264 14.42 -13.08 -41.55
CA LYS A 264 13.13 -13.38 -40.93
C LYS A 264 13.18 -13.34 -39.40
N ALA A 265 14.21 -13.93 -38.79
CA ALA A 265 14.37 -13.88 -37.34
C ALA A 265 14.52 -12.44 -36.81
N ILE A 266 15.21 -11.57 -37.55
CA ILE A 266 15.32 -10.14 -37.22
C ILE A 266 13.96 -9.43 -37.31
N GLU A 267 13.14 -9.75 -38.32
CA GLU A 267 11.78 -9.22 -38.45
C GLU A 267 10.85 -9.72 -37.33
N ASP A 268 10.95 -11.00 -36.98
CA ASP A 268 10.15 -11.62 -35.91
C ASP A 268 10.49 -11.01 -34.53
N ILE A 269 11.77 -10.73 -34.24
CA ILE A 269 12.21 -10.03 -33.01
C ILE A 269 11.58 -8.64 -32.93
N LYS A 270 11.58 -7.88 -34.03
CA LYS A 270 10.91 -6.56 -34.08
C LYS A 270 9.41 -6.67 -33.83
N GLY A 271 8.76 -7.74 -34.30
CA GLY A 271 7.35 -8.00 -34.09
C GLY A 271 6.99 -8.32 -32.63
N GLU A 272 7.79 -9.16 -31.97
CA GLU A 272 7.57 -9.52 -30.56
C GLU A 272 7.82 -8.36 -29.60
N GLU A 273 8.78 -7.49 -29.90
CA GLU A 273 9.08 -6.32 -29.08
C GLU A 273 7.98 -5.25 -29.16
N ILE A 274 7.39 -5.05 -30.34
CA ILE A 274 6.18 -4.23 -30.51
C ILE A 274 5.01 -4.81 -29.70
N LEU A 275 4.84 -6.13 -29.68
CA LEU A 275 3.79 -6.78 -28.87
C LEU A 275 4.06 -6.67 -27.36
N ARG A 276 5.32 -6.71 -26.91
CA ARG A 276 5.67 -6.45 -25.50
C ARG A 276 5.41 -5.01 -25.11
N ILE A 277 5.80 -4.04 -25.93
CA ILE A 277 5.57 -2.61 -25.67
C ILE A 277 4.06 -2.32 -25.64
N VAL A 278 3.30 -2.81 -26.62
CA VAL A 278 1.82 -2.68 -26.64
C VAL A 278 1.18 -3.40 -25.45
N GLY A 279 1.71 -4.56 -25.04
CA GLY A 279 1.29 -5.29 -23.84
C GLY A 279 1.54 -4.52 -22.54
N VAL A 280 2.70 -3.86 -22.41
CA VAL A 280 3.07 -3.03 -21.25
C VAL A 280 2.16 -1.80 -21.14
N TYR A 281 1.89 -1.11 -22.25
CA TYR A 281 0.94 0.01 -22.28
C TYR A 281 -0.51 -0.41 -22.02
N ALA A 282 -0.90 -1.65 -22.35
CA ALA A 282 -2.22 -2.20 -21.99
C ALA A 282 -2.31 -2.60 -20.49
N SER A 283 -1.17 -2.81 -19.81
CA SER A 283 -1.11 -3.21 -18.40
C SER A 283 -0.96 -2.05 -17.39
N GLU A 284 -0.79 -0.80 -17.84
CA GLU A 284 -0.79 0.39 -16.94
C GLU A 284 -2.18 0.70 -16.29
N MET A 285 -3.19 -0.14 -16.48
CA MET A 285 -4.48 -0.08 -15.77
C MET A 285 -4.75 -1.25 -14.81
N LYS A 286 -3.76 -2.11 -14.51
CA LYS A 286 -3.89 -3.09 -13.44
C LYS A 286 -2.77 -2.93 -12.41
N PRO A 287 -3.08 -2.86 -11.10
CA PRO A 287 -2.06 -2.80 -10.06
C PRO A 287 -1.18 -4.05 -10.14
N HIS A 288 0.13 -3.81 -10.11
CA HIS A 288 1.17 -4.82 -10.25
C HIS A 288 1.10 -5.78 -9.04
N PRO A 289 1.10 -7.12 -9.22
CA PRO A 289 0.90 -8.09 -8.14
C PRO A 289 2.05 -8.17 -7.11
N TYR A 290 3.01 -7.25 -7.16
CA TYR A 290 4.21 -7.25 -6.31
C TYR A 290 4.38 -6.00 -5.45
N THR A 291 3.51 -4.99 -5.57
CA THR A 291 3.59 -3.78 -4.73
C THR A 291 2.91 -3.92 -3.36
N ASP A 292 2.18 -5.01 -3.12
CA ASP A 292 1.47 -5.29 -1.86
C ASP A 292 2.11 -6.43 -1.04
N PHE A 293 3.33 -6.86 -1.36
CA PHE A 293 4.04 -7.81 -0.49
C PHE A 293 4.45 -7.11 0.81
N PRO A 294 4.15 -7.68 1.99
CA PRO A 294 4.66 -7.14 3.24
C PRO A 294 6.20 -7.08 3.17
N PRO A 295 6.82 -6.02 3.73
CA PRO A 295 8.27 -5.91 3.77
C PRO A 295 8.84 -7.22 4.34
N THR A 296 9.79 -7.81 3.60
CA THR A 296 10.47 -9.02 4.06
C THR A 296 11.35 -8.59 5.23
N GLU A 297 10.92 -8.89 6.46
CA GLU A 297 11.77 -8.81 7.64
C GLU A 297 12.87 -9.85 7.45
N TYR A 298 14.08 -9.38 7.13
CA TYR A 298 15.26 -10.22 7.14
C TYR A 298 15.70 -10.33 8.61
N ASP A 299 15.66 -11.53 9.18
CA ASP A 299 16.01 -11.75 10.60
C ASP A 299 17.46 -11.36 10.95
N ASN A 300 18.30 -11.06 9.95
CA ASN A 300 19.74 -10.88 10.10
C ASN A 300 20.27 -9.55 9.51
N VAL A 301 19.47 -8.47 9.50
CA VAL A 301 19.91 -7.16 8.96
C VAL A 301 21.14 -6.61 9.71
N ASP A 302 21.27 -6.93 11.00
CA ASP A 302 22.35 -6.45 11.86
C ASP A 302 23.49 -7.48 12.05
N GLU A 303 23.41 -8.67 11.45
CA GLU A 303 24.52 -9.63 11.52
C GLU A 303 25.63 -9.23 10.53
N PRO A 304 26.87 -9.03 11.00
CA PRO A 304 27.99 -8.75 10.10
C PRO A 304 28.22 -9.97 9.21
N ILE A 305 28.21 -9.74 7.89
CA ILE A 305 28.52 -10.77 6.91
C ILE A 305 29.95 -11.26 7.20
N PRO A 306 30.15 -12.56 7.51
CA PRO A 306 31.48 -13.08 7.80
C PRO A 306 32.39 -12.89 6.59
N GLU A 307 33.62 -12.45 6.83
CA GLU A 307 34.62 -12.27 5.78
C GLU A 307 34.94 -13.61 5.14
N VAL A 308 34.55 -13.77 3.87
CA VAL A 308 34.86 -14.96 3.08
C VAL A 308 36.21 -14.79 2.44
N THR A 309 37.13 -15.70 2.74
CA THR A 309 38.47 -15.68 2.12
C THR A 309 38.40 -16.10 0.64
N LEU A 310 39.36 -15.64 -0.16
CA LEU A 310 39.45 -16.02 -1.58
C LEU A 310 39.50 -17.55 -1.75
N ASP A 311 40.19 -18.23 -0.84
CA ASP A 311 40.35 -19.68 -0.85
C ASP A 311 39.02 -20.41 -0.56
N GLU A 312 38.20 -19.91 0.36
CA GLU A 312 36.85 -20.44 0.61
C GLU A 312 35.91 -20.22 -0.58
N LEU A 313 36.02 -19.07 -1.24
CA LEU A 313 35.23 -18.77 -2.43
C LEU A 313 35.60 -19.72 -3.58
N VAL A 314 36.89 -19.92 -3.81
CA VAL A 314 37.43 -20.86 -4.81
C VAL A 314 37.02 -22.29 -4.48
N PHE A 315 37.13 -22.71 -3.21
CA PHE A 315 36.68 -24.02 -2.75
C PHE A 315 35.18 -24.23 -2.96
N THR A 316 34.35 -23.22 -2.68
CA THR A 316 32.89 -23.29 -2.85
C THR A 316 32.49 -23.40 -4.33
N VAL A 317 33.14 -22.66 -5.21
CA VAL A 317 32.91 -22.72 -6.67
C VAL A 317 33.36 -24.07 -7.24
N GLN A 318 34.52 -24.57 -6.79
CA GLN A 318 35.05 -25.85 -7.24
C GLN A 318 34.25 -27.05 -6.71
N SER A 319 33.76 -26.99 -5.47
CA SER A 319 32.92 -28.05 -4.88
C SER A 319 31.52 -28.11 -5.50
N LYS A 320 30.95 -26.96 -5.90
CA LYS A 320 29.65 -26.92 -6.61
C LYS A 320 29.73 -27.42 -8.07
N ARG A 321 30.91 -27.39 -8.70
CA ARG A 321 31.12 -27.88 -10.08
C ARG A 321 30.93 -29.39 -10.29
N LYS A 322 30.74 -30.19 -9.23
CA LYS A 322 30.56 -31.66 -9.32
C LYS A 322 29.11 -32.16 -9.33
N LYS A 323 28.10 -31.28 -9.25
CA LYS A 323 26.74 -31.70 -9.59
C LYS A 323 26.60 -31.73 -11.11
N LYS A 324 26.99 -32.85 -11.73
CA LYS A 324 26.61 -33.18 -13.10
C LYS A 324 25.09 -33.05 -13.20
N SER A 325 24.63 -32.01 -13.88
CA SER A 325 23.25 -31.97 -14.37
C SER A 325 23.06 -33.18 -15.28
N LEU A 326 22.16 -34.09 -14.88
CA LEU A 326 21.83 -35.32 -15.60
C LEU A 326 21.07 -35.09 -16.92
N ASP A 327 20.93 -33.83 -17.37
CA ASP A 327 20.11 -33.44 -18.55
C ASP A 327 20.95 -32.91 -19.72
N ALA A 328 21.99 -33.65 -20.12
CA ALA A 328 22.70 -33.37 -21.36
C ALA A 328 22.77 -34.61 -22.27
N HIS A 329 21.61 -35.20 -22.59
CA HIS A 329 21.49 -36.03 -23.77
C HIS A 329 21.56 -35.13 -25.02
N GLY A 330 22.77 -34.91 -25.55
CA GLY A 330 22.90 -34.27 -26.87
C GLY A 330 24.24 -33.64 -27.22
N ILE A 331 25.15 -33.46 -26.26
CA ILE A 331 26.47 -32.87 -26.58
C ILE A 331 27.45 -33.99 -26.90
N SER A 332 27.72 -34.15 -28.19
CA SER A 332 28.71 -35.06 -28.76
C SER A 332 30.09 -34.87 -28.09
N ASN A 333 30.74 -35.98 -27.73
CA ASN A 333 32.09 -36.07 -27.18
C ASN A 333 33.18 -35.40 -28.05
N PHE A 334 32.85 -34.95 -29.27
CA PHE A 334 33.78 -34.29 -30.18
C PHE A 334 34.25 -32.90 -29.68
N MET A 335 33.45 -32.20 -28.87
CA MET A 335 33.79 -30.83 -28.42
C MET A 335 34.81 -30.77 -27.27
N PHE A 336 35.12 -31.89 -26.62
CA PHE A 336 36.07 -31.91 -25.49
C PHE A 336 37.52 -32.19 -25.89
N ASN A 337 37.79 -32.54 -27.15
CA ASN A 337 39.17 -32.83 -27.62
C ASN A 337 39.97 -31.58 -28.04
N PHE A 338 39.44 -30.38 -27.82
CA PHE A 338 40.11 -29.11 -28.18
C PHE A 338 40.45 -28.23 -26.98
N LEU A 339 40.44 -28.80 -25.78
CA LEU A 339 40.83 -28.13 -24.55
C LEU A 339 41.92 -28.93 -23.84
N ASP A 340 43.10 -29.00 -24.48
CA ASP A 340 44.40 -29.23 -23.83
C ASP A 340 45.30 -28.03 -24.13
#